data_AF-A0A838K1P9-F1
#
_entry.id   AF-A0A838K1P9-F1
#
_cell.length_a   1.000
_cell.length_b   1.000
_cell.length_c   1.000
_cell.angle_alpha   90.00
_cell.angle_beta   90.00
_cell.angle_gamma   90.00
#
_symmetry.space_group_name_H-M   'P 1'
#
loop_
_entity.id
_entity.type
_entity.pdbx_description
1 polymer ?
#
loop_
_entity_poly.entity_id
_entity_poly.type
_entity_poly.pdbx_seq_one_letter_code
_entity_poly.pdbx_strand_id
1 'polypeptide(L)' 'TLWAFSSLQSSPGARMLYDRRRAAGDTHHKALRALSNRWVGILHGCLRHRTPYDERIAWGHLTDNLPTAA' A
#
# COMPACT_ATOMS: atom_id res chain seq x y z
N THR A 1 9.89 8.03 -7.52
CA THR A 1 8.67 7.34 -7.03
C THR A 1 7.74 6.87 -8.15
N LEU A 2 8.21 6.78 -9.40
CA LEU A 2 7.37 6.40 -10.55
C LEU A 2 6.72 5.02 -10.39
N TRP A 3 7.47 4.02 -9.94
CA TRP A 3 6.94 2.67 -9.73
C TRP A 3 5.85 2.61 -8.64
N ALA A 4 5.99 3.38 -7.56
CA ALA A 4 4.96 3.50 -6.54
C ALA A 4 3.71 4.22 -7.07
N PHE A 5 3.86 5.21 -7.94
CA PHE A 5 2.73 5.83 -8.62
C PHE A 5 2.03 4.85 -9.56
N SER A 6 2.77 4.05 -10.35
CA SER A 6 2.19 3.00 -11.19
C SER A 6 1.43 1.95 -10.37
N SER A 7 1.92 1.61 -9.17
CA SER A 7 1.25 0.65 -8.27
C SER A 7 -0.14 1.08 -7.80
N LEU A 8 -0.46 2.38 -7.83
CA LEU A 8 -1.79 2.91 -7.49
C LEU A 8 -2.88 2.43 -8.47
N GLN A 9 -2.50 2.14 -9.71
CA GLN A 9 -3.43 1.62 -10.71
C GLN A 9 -3.59 0.10 -10.61
N SER A 10 -2.54 -0.61 -10.21
CA SER A 10 -2.53 -2.08 -10.16
C SER A 10 -3.06 -2.65 -8.85
N SER A 11 -2.99 -1.90 -7.74
CA SER A 11 -3.38 -2.39 -6.42
C SER A 11 -4.37 -1.42 -5.72
N PRO A 12 -5.57 -1.88 -5.37
CA PRO A 12 -6.54 -1.06 -4.63
C PRO A 12 -6.05 -0.73 -3.21
N GLY A 13 -5.28 -1.62 -2.57
CA GLY A 13 -4.70 -1.38 -1.25
C GLY A 13 -3.65 -0.25 -1.26
N ALA A 14 -2.83 -0.19 -2.32
CA ALA A 14 -1.87 0.89 -2.53
C ALA A 14 -2.57 2.25 -2.67
N ARG A 15 -3.68 2.28 -3.41
CA ARG A 15 -4.49 3.49 -3.60
C ARG A 15 -5.08 3.99 -2.29
N MET A 16 -5.66 3.09 -1.50
CA MET A 16 -6.25 3.44 -0.21
C MET A 16 -5.21 3.99 0.78
N LEU A 17 -4.01 3.40 0.86
CA LEU A 17 -2.94 3.95 1.72
C LEU A 17 -2.54 5.36 1.26
N TYR A 18 -2.42 5.56 -0.05
CA TYR A 18 -2.07 6.86 -0.63
C TYR A 18 -3.15 7.90 -0.34
N ASP A 19 -4.43 7.57 -0.53
CA ASP A 19 -5.55 8.46 -0.28
C ASP A 19 -5.65 8.81 1.21
N ARG A 20 -5.46 7.83 2.11
CA ARG A 20 -5.41 8.07 3.56
C ARG A 20 -4.28 9.03 3.94
N ARG A 21 -3.11 8.91 3.32
CA ARG A 21 -1.97 9.81 3.55
C ARG A 21 -2.25 11.21 3.02
N ARG A 22 -2.87 11.33 1.85
CA ARG A 22 -3.29 12.61 1.28
C ARG A 22 -4.37 13.29 2.13
N ALA A 23 -5.34 12.53 2.63
CA ALA A 23 -6.37 13.01 3.55
C ALA A 23 -5.79 13.46 4.90
N ALA A 24 -4.73 12.81 5.37
CA ALA A 24 -3.98 13.21 6.56
C ALA A 24 -3.10 14.48 6.35
N GLY A 25 -3.12 15.08 5.16
CA GLY A 25 -2.38 16.31 4.86
C GLY A 25 -0.95 16.09 4.36
N ASP A 26 -0.53 14.85 4.07
CA ASP A 26 0.81 14.62 3.51
C ASP A 26 0.91 15.16 2.07
N THR A 27 2.07 15.76 1.76
CA THR A 27 2.40 16.16 0.39
C THR A 27 2.56 14.93 -0.50
N HIS A 28 2.36 15.11 -1.81
CA HIS A 28 2.44 14.02 -2.80
C HIS A 28 3.72 13.18 -2.67
N HIS A 29 4.88 13.82 -2.54
CA HIS A 29 6.16 13.13 -2.36
C HIS A 29 6.25 12.32 -1.06
N LYS A 30 5.67 12.85 0.02
CA LYS A 30 5.69 12.22 1.34
C LYS A 30 4.77 10.99 1.36
N ALA A 31 3.58 11.11 0.78
CA ALA A 31 2.66 9.98 0.57
C ALA A 31 3.29 8.90 -0.32
N LEU A 32 3.91 9.27 -1.45
CA LEU A 32 4.58 8.30 -2.33
C LEU A 32 5.78 7.62 -1.69
N ARG A 33 6.56 8.32 -0.86
CA ARG A 33 7.66 7.71 -0.08
C ARG A 33 7.12 6.69 0.93
N ALA A 34 6.07 7.04 1.67
CA ALA A 34 5.45 6.12 2.61
C ALA A 34 4.92 4.86 1.89
N LEU A 35 4.30 5.04 0.73
CA LEU A 35 3.84 3.93 -0.12
C LEU A 35 5.00 3.06 -0.61
N SER A 36 6.07 3.68 -1.12
CA SER A 36 7.26 2.98 -1.61
C SER A 36 7.91 2.13 -0.51
N ASN A 37 8.07 2.71 0.68
CA ASN A 37 8.63 2.00 1.84
C ASN A 37 7.77 0.79 2.24
N ARG A 38 6.43 0.91 2.15
CA ARG A 38 5.52 -0.21 2.42
C ARG A 38 5.69 -1.33 1.40
N TRP A 39 5.78 -0.98 0.11
CA TRP A 39 6.00 -1.95 -0.97
C TRP A 39 7.29 -2.74 -0.81
N VAL A 40 8.39 -2.07 -0.45
CA VAL A 40 9.67 -2.75 -0.17
C VAL A 40 9.51 -3.78 0.95
N GLY A 41 8.77 -3.45 2.02
CA GLY A 41 8.49 -4.39 3.11
C GLY A 41 7.69 -5.61 2.66
N ILE A 42 6.67 -5.42 1.82
CA ILE A 42 5.84 -6.52 1.29
C ILE A 42 6.67 -7.42 0.37
N LEU A 43 7.39 -6.85 -0.60
CA LEU A 43 8.24 -7.60 -1.52
C LEU A 43 9.33 -8.37 -0.77
N HIS A 44 9.94 -7.74 0.23
CA HIS A 44 10.94 -8.39 1.07
C HIS A 44 10.33 -9.59 1.82
N GLY A 45 9.11 -9.46 2.35
CA GLY A 45 8.36 -10.57 2.94
C GLY A 45 8.12 -11.69 1.93
N CYS A 46 7.59 -11.38 0.75
CA CYS A 46 7.35 -12.36 -0.31
C CYS A 46 8.64 -13.08 -0.72
N LEU A 47 9.76 -12.36 -0.87
CA LEU A 47 11.04 -12.93 -1.24
C LEU A 47 11.60 -13.84 -0.13
N ARG A 48 11.51 -13.39 1.13
CA ARG A 48 12.00 -14.14 2.29
C ARG A 48 11.24 -15.45 2.49
N HIS A 49 9.92 -15.42 2.32
CA HIS A 49 9.06 -16.59 2.51
C HIS A 49 8.87 -17.40 1.23
N ARG A 50 9.42 -16.93 0.09
CA ARG A 50 9.22 -17.50 -1.25
C ARG A 50 7.73 -17.70 -1.59
N THR A 51 6.88 -16.81 -1.07
CA THR A 51 5.45 -16.85 -1.30
C THR A 51 5.09 -15.88 -2.42
N PRO A 52 4.13 -16.23 -3.29
CA PRO A 52 3.58 -15.28 -4.25
C PRO A 52 2.98 -14.07 -3.51
N TYR A 53 2.95 -12.93 -4.20
CA TYR A 53 2.29 -11.74 -3.68
C TYR A 53 0.79 -12.03 -3.48
N ASP A 54 0.31 -11.78 -2.27
CA ASP A 54 -1.11 -11.87 -1.91
C ASP A 54 -1.57 -10.52 -1.37
N GLU A 55 -2.53 -9.90 -2.06
CA GLU A 55 -3.12 -8.61 -1.75
C GLU A 55 -3.72 -8.58 -0.33
N ARG A 56 -4.30 -9.70 0.14
CA ARG A 56 -4.94 -9.81 1.45
C ARG A 56 -3.91 -9.77 2.58
N ILE A 57 -2.74 -10.33 2.36
CA ILE A 57 -1.65 -10.33 3.36
C ILE A 57 -0.90 -9.00 3.30
N ALA A 58 -0.64 -8.51 2.09
CA ALA A 58 0.05 -7.25 1.83
C ALA A 58 -0.67 -6.05 2.48
N TRP A 59 -2.01 -6.03 2.37
CA TRP A 59 -2.86 -4.91 2.77
C TRP A 59 -3.86 -5.23 3.89
N GLY A 60 -3.83 -6.42 4.48
CA GLY A 60 -4.83 -6.85 5.47
C GLY A 60 -5.05 -5.89 6.65
N HIS A 61 -3.98 -5.24 7.12
CA HIS A 61 -4.00 -4.20 8.15
C HIS A 61 -4.73 -2.91 7.75
N LEU A 62 -4.88 -2.64 6.45
CA LEU A 62 -5.70 -1.54 5.94
C LEU A 62 -7.17 -1.95 5.79
N THR A 63 -7.43 -3.23 5.48
CA THR A 63 -8.77 -3.81 5.38
C THR A 63 -9.45 -3.96 6.73
N ASP A 64 -8.69 -4.30 7.78
CA ASP A 64 -9.19 -4.39 9.18
C ASP A 64 -9.73 -3.05 9.69
N ASN A 65 -9.20 -1.94 9.18
CA ASN A 65 -9.62 -0.60 9.54
C ASN A 65 -10.70 -0.03 8.58
N LEU A 66 -11.37 -0.87 7.80
CA LEU A 66 -12.58 -0.47 7.09
C LEU A 66 -13.75 -0.56 8.08
N PRO A 67 -14.50 0.53 8.34
CA PRO A 67 -15.85 0.36 8.85
C PRO A 67 -16.60 -0.46 7.79
N THR A 68 -17.18 -1.59 8.20
CA THR A 68 -18.10 -2.37 7.39
C THR A 68 -19.15 -1.41 6.82
N ALA A 69 -18.99 -1.04 5.55
CA ALA A 69 -19.99 -0.26 4.84
C ALA A 69 -21.17 -1.21 4.59
N ALA A 70 -22.16 -1.11 5.48
CA ALA A 70 -23.51 -1.60 5.31
C ALA A 70 -24.28 -0.72 4.32
#